data_AF-A0A2A5EEH0-F1
#
_entry.id   AF-A0A2A5EEH0-F1
#
_cell.length_a   1.000
_cell.length_b   1.000
_cell.length_c   1.000
_cell.angle_alpha   90.00
_cell.angle_beta   90.00
_cell.angle_gamma   90.00
#
_symmetry.space_group_name_H-M   'P 1'
#
loop_
_entity.id
_entity.type
_entity.pdbx_description
1 polymer ?
#
loop_
_entity_poly.entity_id
_entity_poly.type
_entity_poly.pdbx_seq_one_letter_code
_entity_poly.pdbx_strand_id
1 'polypeptide(L)'
;MIEKGINPKIFQTDYQKVSFITILLLNAGLLAIGVGIAILVGGLLELSGVKEDIAYPSSVLIFGGIALFIGFKITMNLVSKQDNNSTKEEE
;
A
#
# COMPACT_ATOMS: atom_id res chain seq x y z
N MET A 1 -2.68 47.06 -24.09
CA MET A 1 -2.96 46.45 -22.77
C MET A 1 -3.13 44.96 -23.00
N ILE A 2 -2.39 44.12 -22.29
CA ILE A 2 -2.46 42.67 -22.46
C ILE A 2 -3.72 42.18 -21.73
N GLU A 3 -4.78 42.01 -22.49
CA GLU A 3 -6.04 41.38 -22.11
C GLU A 3 -5.88 39.84 -22.13
N LYS A 4 -4.83 39.33 -21.47
CA LYS A 4 -4.62 37.89 -21.28
C LYS A 4 -4.86 37.52 -19.84
N GLY A 5 -6.13 37.55 -19.45
CA GLY A 5 -6.66 36.80 -18.31
C GLY A 5 -6.68 35.29 -18.58
N ILE A 6 -5.61 34.73 -19.15
CA ILE A 6 -5.41 33.29 -19.12
C ILE A 6 -5.02 32.99 -17.68
N ASN A 7 -6.04 32.61 -16.90
CA ASN A 7 -5.90 32.12 -15.54
C ASN A 7 -4.72 31.11 -15.49
N PRO A 8 -3.66 31.34 -14.69
CA PRO A 8 -2.57 30.39 -14.50
C PRO A 8 -3.03 29.02 -13.96
N LYS A 9 -4.30 28.89 -13.59
CA LYS A 9 -4.94 27.62 -13.21
C LYS A 9 -4.94 26.56 -14.32
N ILE A 10 -4.71 26.93 -15.58
CA ILE A 10 -4.50 25.96 -16.67
C ILE A 10 -3.13 25.29 -16.67
N PHE A 11 -2.22 25.70 -15.78
CA PHE A 11 -0.90 25.09 -15.56
C PHE A 11 -0.77 24.46 -14.16
N GLN A 12 -1.89 24.14 -13.50
CA GLN A 12 -1.84 23.16 -12.41
C GLN A 12 -1.67 21.78 -13.05
N THR A 13 -0.40 21.47 -13.36
CA THR A 13 0.13 20.13 -13.56
C THR A 13 -0.62 19.17 -12.65
N ASP A 14 -1.23 18.15 -13.23
CA ASP A 14 -1.91 17.08 -12.52
C ASP A 14 -1.01 16.55 -11.40
N TYR A 15 -1.16 17.06 -10.17
CA TYR A 15 -0.57 16.45 -8.99
C TYR A 15 -1.09 15.02 -9.02
N GLN A 16 -0.21 14.08 -9.32
CA GLN A 16 -0.56 12.71 -9.61
C GLN A 16 -1.30 12.13 -8.43
N LYS A 17 -2.63 12.19 -8.51
CA LYS A 17 -3.55 11.56 -7.58
C LYS A 17 -3.07 10.13 -7.48
N VAL A 18 -2.68 9.70 -6.27
CA VAL A 18 -2.14 8.35 -6.05
C VAL A 18 -3.10 7.37 -6.74
N SER A 19 -2.63 6.76 -7.83
CA SER A 19 -3.52 5.99 -8.68
C SER A 19 -4.02 4.77 -7.91
N PHE A 20 -5.30 4.45 -8.06
CA PHE A 20 -5.87 3.24 -7.46
C PHE A 20 -5.04 2.00 -7.80
N ILE A 21 -4.46 1.95 -9.00
CA ILE A 21 -3.57 0.88 -9.45
C ILE A 21 -2.30 0.82 -8.61
N THR A 22 -1.69 1.96 -8.28
CA THR A 22 -0.49 2.04 -7.43
C THR A 22 -0.76 1.49 -6.04
N ILE A 23 -1.91 1.84 -5.46
CA ILE A 23 -2.34 1.36 -4.14
C ILE A 23 -2.57 -0.16 -4.16
N LEU A 24 -3.27 -0.64 -5.19
CA LEU A 24 -3.56 -2.06 -5.35
C LEU A 24 -2.27 -2.87 -5.56
N LEU A 25 -1.34 -2.36 -6.36
CA LEU A 25 -0.06 -3.03 -6.62
C LEU A 25 0.83 -3.05 -5.37
N LEU A 26 0.86 -1.96 -4.57
CA LEU A 26 1.58 -1.91 -3.31
C LEU A 26 1.05 -2.94 -2.31
N ASN A 27 -0.27 -3.00 -2.12
CA ASN A 27 -0.89 -3.96 -1.21
C ASN A 27 -0.77 -5.40 -1.70
N ALA A 28 -0.89 -5.64 -3.01
CA ALA A 28 -0.71 -6.96 -3.60
C ALA A 28 0.74 -7.46 -3.45
N GLY A 29 1.73 -6.58 -3.63
CA GLY A 29 3.14 -6.90 -3.41
C GLY A 29 3.44 -7.26 -1.96
N LEU A 30 2.95 -6.45 -1.01
CA LEU A 30 3.09 -6.76 0.42
C LEU A 30 2.40 -8.07 0.80
N LEU A 31 1.20 -8.33 0.27
CA LEU A 31 0.50 -9.59 0.48
C LEU A 31 1.32 -10.78 -0.03
N ALA A 32 1.90 -10.68 -1.23
CA ALA A 32 2.74 -11.73 -1.81
C ALA A 32 3.97 -12.03 -0.94
N ILE A 33 4.63 -10.99 -0.41
CA ILE A 33 5.75 -11.15 0.54
C ILE A 33 5.27 -11.84 1.81
N GLY A 34 4.15 -11.38 2.38
CA GLY A 34 3.53 -11.96 3.57
C GLY A 34 3.21 -13.44 3.40
N VAL A 35 2.63 -13.82 2.26
CA VAL A 35 2.31 -15.22 1.93
C VAL A 35 3.59 -16.05 1.77
N GLY A 36 4.64 -15.53 1.13
CA GLY A 36 5.92 -16.23 1.01
C GLY A 36 6.54 -16.54 2.39
N ILE A 37 6.55 -15.56 3.29
CA ILE A 37 7.00 -15.75 4.68
C ILE A 37 6.10 -16.73 5.42
N ALA A 38 4.78 -16.63 5.21
CA ALA A 38 3.81 -17.51 5.85
C ALA A 38 4.03 -18.98 5.54
N ILE A 39 4.33 -19.31 4.28
CA ILE A 39 4.57 -20.69 3.85
C ILE A 39 5.85 -21.23 4.50
N LEU A 40 6.91 -20.42 4.57
CA LEU A 40 8.14 -20.79 5.27
C LEU A 40 7.87 -21.07 6.76
N VAL A 41 7.11 -20.20 7.42
CA VAL A 41 6.74 -20.38 8.83
C VAL A 41 5.80 -21.57 9.02
N GLY A 42 4.87 -21.81 8.09
CA GLY A 42 3.99 -22.98 8.08
C GLY A 42 4.77 -24.29 8.03
N GLY A 43 5.77 -24.39 7.16
CA GLY A 43 6.67 -25.54 7.11
C GLY A 43 7.51 -25.74 8.38
N LEU A 44 7.92 -24.64 9.04
CA LEU A 44 8.58 -24.72 10.35
C LEU A 44 7.63 -25.23 11.46
N LEU A 45 6.36 -24.82 11.42
CA LEU A 45 5.33 -25.28 12.34
C LEU A 45 5.03 -26.77 12.12
N GLU A 46 4.95 -27.21 10.87
CA GLU A 46 4.78 -28.62 10.51
C GLU A 46 5.94 -29.47 11.07
N LEU A 47 7.18 -29.01 10.88
CA LEU A 47 8.36 -29.67 11.46
C LEU A 47 8.33 -29.72 12.99
N SER A 48 7.66 -28.76 13.63
CA SER A 48 7.47 -28.70 15.08
C SER A 48 6.35 -29.61 15.59
N GLY A 49 5.67 -30.35 14.70
CA GLY A 49 4.59 -31.28 15.03
C GLY A 49 3.18 -30.70 14.94
N VAL A 50 3.02 -29.49 14.40
CA VAL A 50 1.69 -28.93 14.10
C VAL A 50 1.12 -29.62 12.85
N LYS A 51 -0.17 -29.96 12.87
CA LYS A 51 -0.83 -30.56 11.70
C LYS A 51 -0.80 -29.62 10.50
N GLU A 52 -0.46 -30.15 9.33
CA GLU A 52 -0.42 -29.43 8.05
C GLU A 52 -1.71 -28.62 7.79
N ASP A 53 -2.87 -29.26 7.99
CA ASP A 53 -4.21 -28.66 7.81
C ASP A 53 -4.47 -27.41 8.67
N ILE A 54 -3.62 -27.18 9.67
CA ILE A 54 -3.71 -26.03 10.58
C ILE A 54 -2.51 -25.10 10.34
N ALA A 55 -1.31 -25.66 10.20
CA ALA A 55 -0.06 -24.92 10.10
C ALA A 55 -0.05 -23.93 8.93
N TYR A 56 -0.38 -24.38 7.73
CA TYR A 56 -0.37 -23.54 6.53
C TYR A 56 -1.51 -22.51 6.48
N PRO A 57 -2.80 -22.87 6.67
CA PRO A 57 -3.84 -21.86 6.60
C PRO A 57 -3.75 -20.84 7.74
N SER A 58 -3.29 -21.24 8.94
CA SER A 58 -3.11 -20.30 10.04
C SER A 58 -1.95 -19.34 9.78
N SER A 59 -0.80 -19.82 9.31
CA SER A 59 0.33 -18.95 9.01
C SER A 59 -0.01 -17.98 7.87
N VAL A 60 -0.66 -18.45 6.79
CA VAL A 60 -1.03 -17.61 5.63
C VAL A 60 -2.00 -16.50 6.04
N LEU A 61 -3.02 -16.81 6.86
CA LEU A 61 -3.95 -15.78 7.31
C LEU A 61 -3.30 -14.78 8.26
N ILE A 62 -2.43 -15.25 9.17
CA ILE A 62 -1.74 -14.37 10.13
C ILE A 62 -0.79 -13.43 9.40
N PHE A 63 0.18 -13.97 8.65
CA PHE A 63 1.20 -13.16 7.99
C PHE A 63 0.65 -12.39 6.79
N GLY A 64 -0.28 -12.99 6.03
CA GLY A 64 -0.99 -12.29 4.96
C GLY A 64 -1.83 -11.12 5.49
N GLY A 65 -2.55 -11.33 6.60
CA GLY A 65 -3.32 -10.28 7.28
C GLY A 65 -2.44 -9.15 7.82
N ILE A 66 -1.32 -9.48 8.48
CA ILE A 66 -0.36 -8.48 8.98
C ILE A 66 0.25 -7.69 7.82
N ALA A 67 0.68 -8.36 6.75
CA ALA A 67 1.26 -7.71 5.59
C ALA A 67 0.26 -6.75 4.92
N LEU A 68 -1.01 -7.17 4.77
CA LEU A 68 -2.05 -6.30 4.22
C LEU A 68 -2.35 -5.10 5.14
N PHE A 69 -2.36 -5.30 6.45
CA PHE A 69 -2.55 -4.22 7.43
C PHE A 69 -1.43 -3.18 7.37
N ILE A 70 -0.17 -3.64 7.24
CA ILE A 70 0.98 -2.75 7.04
C ILE A 70 0.85 -2.00 5.71
N GLY A 71 0.48 -2.68 4.63
CA GLY A 71 0.26 -2.05 3.32
C GLY A 71 -0.84 -1.00 3.35
N PHE A 72 -1.93 -1.28 4.07
CA PHE A 72 -3.01 -0.32 4.30
C PHE A 72 -2.53 0.91 5.06
N LYS A 73 -1.75 0.74 6.14
CA LYS A 73 -1.17 1.85 6.90
C LYS A 73 -0.22 2.71 6.05
N ILE A 74 0.63 2.08 5.24
CA ILE A 74 1.52 2.80 4.31
C ILE A 74 0.69 3.57 3.29
N THR A 75 -0.33 2.95 2.71
CA THR A 75 -1.26 3.60 1.77
C THR A 75 -1.91 4.83 2.39
N MET A 76 -2.46 4.72 3.61
CA MET A 76 -3.08 5.84 4.33
C MET A 76 -2.09 7.00 4.52
N ASN A 77 -0.84 6.71 4.89
CA ASN A 77 0.19 7.74 5.04
C ASN A 77 0.55 8.39 3.71
N LEU A 78 0.60 7.63 2.61
CA LEU A 78 0.89 8.16 1.27
C LEU A 78 -0.21 9.11 0.81
N VAL A 79 -1.47 8.75 1.03
CA VAL A 79 -2.63 9.60 0.71
C VAL A 79 -2.58 10.89 1.55
N SER A 80 -2.42 10.78 2.88
CA SER A 80 -2.37 11.96 3.76
C SER A 80 -1.17 12.88 3.48
N LYS A 81 -0.02 12.34 3.08
CA LYS A 81 1.16 13.16 2.75
C LYS A 81 0.99 13.93 1.43
N GLN A 82 0.20 13.39 0.50
CA GLN A 82 -0.14 14.05 -0.76
C GLN A 82 -0.99 15.31 -0.50
N ASP A 83 -1.98 15.23 0.39
CA ASP A 83 -2.86 16.35 0.74
C ASP A 83 -2.11 17.52 1.43
N ASN A 84 -1.11 17.20 2.27
CA ASN A 84 -0.33 18.21 3.00
C ASN A 84 0.75 18.91 2.16
N ASN A 85 1.15 18.34 1.01
CA ASN A 85 2.17 18.94 0.16
C ASN A 85 1.56 19.95 -0.84
N SER A 86 0.27 19.80 -1.18
CA SER A 86 -0.47 20.74 -2.03
C SER A 86 -0.79 22.07 -1.36
N THR A 87 -0.70 22.16 -0.02
CA THR A 87 -0.96 23.40 0.74
C THR A 87 0.29 24.25 0.98
N LYS A 88 1.49 23.71 0.74
CA LYS A 88 2.77 24.41 0.98
C LYS A 88 3.32 25.11 -0.27
N GLU A 89 2.71 24.90 -1.43
CA GLU A 89 3.10 25.58 -2.67
C GLU A 89 2.26 26.87 -2.92
N GLU A 90 1.36 27.23 -1.99
CA GLU A 90 0.53 28.45 -2.04
C GLU A 90 0.95 29.57 -1.05
N GLU A 91 1.98 29.39 -0.22
CA GLU A 91 2.59 30.43 0.65
C GLU A 91 3.95 30.90 0.10
#